data_AF-A0A0M5JPE0-F1
#
_entry.id   AF-A0A0M5JPE0-F1
#
_cell.length_a   1.000
_cell.length_b   1.000
_cell.length_c   1.000
_cell.angle_alpha   90.00
_cell.angle_beta   90.00
_cell.angle_gamma   90.00
#
_symmetry.space_group_name_H-M   'P 1'
#
loop_
_entity.id
_entity.type
_entity.pdbx_description
1 polymer ?
#
loop_
_entity_poly.entity_id
_entity_poly.type
_entity_poly.pdbx_seq_one_letter_code
_entity_poly.pdbx_strand_id
1 'polypeptide(L)'
;MVFQGEVLPVTEMIRLAEEGPDAPVNSAGVLHTAAGNALDAAELVSDGQPPTAGWRFGVLQTLDDYTSTCRRGGAELGSGVFTDPPAPTGSVELDAAFAALAEYLAERDGWTPPAWTSDAWRSVAPAVWWASTPSIHREIALEESPRPFRKRGIWITLSGLARA
;
A
#
# COMPACT_ATOMS: atom_id res chain seq x y z
N MET A 1 23.23 33.96 17.41
CA MET A 1 22.93 34.13 15.97
C MET A 1 21.42 34.20 15.85
N VAL A 2 20.86 35.35 15.49
CA VAL A 2 19.40 35.54 15.38
C VAL A 2 19.03 35.43 13.91
N PHE A 3 18.05 34.59 13.59
CA PHE A 3 17.54 34.44 12.22
C PHE A 3 16.96 35.78 11.75
N GLN A 4 17.43 36.29 10.60
CA GLN A 4 17.05 37.58 10.00
C GLN A 4 16.06 37.42 8.83
N GLY A 5 15.53 36.21 8.62
CA GLY A 5 14.57 35.95 7.54
C GLY A 5 13.12 36.23 7.96
N GLU A 6 12.27 36.48 6.97
CA GLU A 6 10.82 36.56 7.16
C GLU A 6 10.28 35.19 7.55
N VAL A 7 9.57 35.12 8.68
CA VAL A 7 8.88 33.90 9.11
C VAL A 7 7.47 33.94 8.54
N LEU A 8 7.24 33.16 7.48
CA LEU A 8 5.92 33.06 6.88
C LEU A 8 4.95 32.34 7.83
N PRO A 9 3.67 32.74 7.89
CA PRO A 9 2.64 31.97 8.58
C PRO A 9 2.46 30.61 7.90
N VAL A 10 2.11 29.59 8.70
CA VAL A 10 1.97 28.19 8.24
C VAL A 10 1.05 28.06 7.03
N THR A 11 -0.05 28.83 7.00
CA THR A 11 -0.98 28.86 5.86
C THR A 11 -0.34 29.33 4.57
N GLU A 12 0.56 30.32 4.64
CA GLU A 12 1.26 30.83 3.46
C GLU A 12 2.35 29.86 3.00
N MET A 13 3.01 29.17 3.94
CA MET A 13 3.95 28.10 3.60
C MET A 13 3.26 26.92 2.90
N ILE A 14 2.07 26.52 3.35
CA ILE A 14 1.27 25.46 2.71
C ILE A 14 0.87 25.90 1.29
N ARG A 15 0.32 27.12 1.15
CA ARG A 15 -0.07 27.68 -0.15
C ARG A 15 1.09 27.70 -1.14
N LEU A 16 2.25 28.18 -0.71
CA LEU A 16 3.46 28.22 -1.54
C LEU A 16 3.98 26.82 -1.90
N ALA A 17 3.80 25.83 -1.02
CA ALA A 17 4.15 24.44 -1.31
C ALA A 17 3.19 23.79 -2.31
N GLU A 18 1.90 24.15 -2.28
CA GLU A 18 0.88 23.68 -3.23
C GLU A 18 1.01 24.36 -4.61
N GLU A 19 1.41 25.64 -4.65
CA GLU A 19 1.59 26.44 -5.87
C GLU A 19 2.98 26.27 -6.51
N GLY A 20 3.94 25.73 -5.77
CA GLY A 20 5.31 25.52 -6.23
C GLY A 20 5.41 24.42 -7.30
N PRO A 21 6.43 24.47 -8.18
CA PRO A 21 6.73 23.32 -9.04
C PRO A 21 7.03 22.11 -8.16
N ASP A 22 6.60 20.92 -8.60
CA ASP A 22 6.97 19.68 -7.92
C ASP A 22 8.47 19.66 -7.65
N ALA A 23 8.84 19.26 -6.42
CA ALA A 23 10.23 19.12 -6.04
C ALA A 23 10.96 18.29 -7.11
N PRO A 24 12.23 18.64 -7.46
CA PRO A 24 12.95 17.91 -8.49
C PRO A 24 12.92 16.42 -8.18
N VAL A 25 12.57 15.63 -9.19
CA VAL A 25 12.54 14.17 -9.11
C VAL A 25 13.87 13.70 -8.55
N ASN A 26 13.87 13.28 -7.30
CA ASN A 26 15.05 12.68 -6.70
C ASN A 26 15.32 11.38 -7.46
N SER A 27 16.52 11.23 -8.03
CA SER A 27 16.92 10.08 -8.84
C SER A 27 17.10 8.79 -8.04
N ALA A 28 16.85 8.83 -6.73
CA ALA A 28 16.73 7.63 -5.92
C ALA A 28 15.57 6.80 -6.47
N GLY A 29 15.86 5.56 -6.90
CA GLY A 29 14.87 4.64 -7.41
C GLY A 29 13.88 4.19 -6.33
N VAL A 30 13.54 2.91 -6.33
CA VAL A 30 12.67 2.35 -5.30
C VAL A 30 13.43 2.33 -3.96
N LEU A 31 12.87 2.99 -2.94
CA LEU A 31 13.46 3.05 -1.59
C LEU A 31 12.93 1.96 -0.66
N HIS A 32 11.63 1.68 -0.75
CA HIS A 32 10.91 0.71 0.04
C HIS A 32 10.14 -0.22 -0.89
N THR A 33 10.09 -1.50 -0.54
CA THR A 33 9.53 -2.54 -1.39
C THR A 33 8.45 -3.30 -0.64
N ALA A 34 7.53 -3.91 -1.39
CA ALA A 34 6.55 -4.84 -0.84
C ALA A 34 7.22 -6.00 -0.08
N ALA A 35 8.40 -6.45 -0.52
CA ALA A 35 9.16 -7.49 0.16
C ALA A 35 9.72 -7.01 1.51
N GLY A 36 10.22 -5.77 1.61
CA GLY A 36 10.64 -5.17 2.87
C GLY A 36 9.48 -4.97 3.83
N ASN A 37 8.39 -4.38 3.35
CA ASN A 37 7.21 -4.13 4.18
C ASN A 37 6.52 -5.43 4.65
N ALA A 38 6.62 -6.50 3.87
CA ALA A 38 6.17 -7.82 4.28
C ALA A 38 7.06 -8.45 5.35
N LEU A 39 8.36 -8.17 5.36
CA LEU A 39 9.27 -8.59 6.44
C LEU A 39 8.88 -7.90 7.76
N ASP A 40 8.65 -6.59 7.72
CA ASP A 40 8.19 -5.84 8.90
C ASP A 40 6.82 -6.34 9.40
N ALA A 41 5.91 -6.66 8.47
CA ALA A 41 4.64 -7.27 8.81
C ALA A 41 4.79 -8.68 9.41
N ALA A 42 5.77 -9.46 8.94
CA ALA A 42 6.08 -10.78 9.48
C ALA A 42 6.61 -10.70 10.92
N GLU A 43 7.41 -9.68 11.24
CA GLU A 43 7.87 -9.42 12.61
C GLU A 43 6.67 -9.18 13.54
N LEU A 44 5.72 -8.33 13.13
CA LEU A 44 4.48 -8.10 13.88
C LEU A 44 3.68 -9.40 14.11
N VAL A 45 3.55 -10.24 13.08
CA VAL A 45 2.86 -11.54 13.21
C VAL A 45 3.62 -12.45 14.19
N SER A 46 4.95 -12.48 14.12
CA SER A 46 5.78 -13.29 15.02
C SER A 46 5.70 -12.85 16.48
N ASP A 47 5.48 -11.55 16.71
CA ASP A 47 5.22 -10.94 18.02
C ASP A 47 3.78 -11.16 18.52
N GLY A 48 2.97 -11.92 17.78
CA GLY A 48 1.59 -12.23 18.13
C GLY A 48 0.62 -11.06 17.90
N GLN A 49 1.01 -10.04 17.13
CA GLN A 49 0.09 -8.98 16.73
C GLN A 49 -0.97 -9.53 15.76
N PRO A 50 -2.20 -8.99 15.79
CA PRO A 50 -3.24 -9.41 14.87
C PRO A 50 -2.86 -9.04 13.42
N PRO A 51 -3.37 -9.75 12.40
CA PRO A 51 -3.15 -9.41 10.99
C PRO A 51 -3.56 -7.97 10.63
N THR A 52 -4.45 -7.34 11.40
CA THR A 52 -4.83 -5.93 11.20
C THR A 52 -3.68 -4.95 11.46
N ALA A 53 -2.69 -5.32 12.27
CA ALA A 53 -1.46 -4.54 12.47
C ALA A 53 -0.56 -4.63 11.23
N GLY A 54 -0.30 -5.86 10.73
CA GLY A 54 0.44 -6.07 9.48
C GLY A 54 -0.26 -5.47 8.25
N TRP A 55 -1.59 -5.38 8.25
CA TRP A 55 -2.34 -4.67 7.21
C TRP A 55 -1.95 -3.19 7.18
N ARG A 56 -1.90 -2.53 8.34
CA ARG A 56 -1.57 -1.10 8.44
C ARG A 56 -0.11 -0.83 8.13
N PHE A 57 0.79 -1.58 8.77
CA PHE A 57 2.23 -1.29 8.71
C PHE A 57 2.96 -1.99 7.56
N GLY A 58 2.35 -2.99 6.93
CA GLY A 58 2.90 -3.66 5.75
C GLY A 58 2.16 -3.26 4.47
N VAL A 59 0.86 -3.57 4.42
CA VAL A 59 0.07 -3.43 3.17
C VAL A 59 -0.22 -1.97 2.84
N LEU A 60 -0.72 -1.18 3.79
CA LEU A 60 -0.99 0.25 3.55
C LEU A 60 0.30 1.06 3.39
N GLN A 61 1.37 0.73 4.14
CA GLN A 61 2.68 1.34 3.90
C GLN A 61 3.22 1.04 2.49
N THR A 62 3.00 -0.17 1.95
CA THR A 62 3.34 -0.45 0.54
C THR A 62 2.56 0.40 -0.45
N LEU A 63 1.30 0.72 -0.15
CA LEU A 63 0.52 1.64 -0.97
C LEU A 63 1.08 3.07 -0.89
N ASP A 64 1.51 3.52 0.29
CA ASP A 64 2.20 4.82 0.47
C ASP A 64 3.51 4.87 -0.31
N ASP A 65 4.33 3.83 -0.19
CA ASP A 65 5.62 3.71 -0.87
C ASP A 65 5.46 3.70 -2.39
N TYR A 66 4.46 2.97 -2.88
CA TYR A 66 4.08 3.00 -4.29
C TYR A 66 3.66 4.40 -4.73
N THR A 67 2.76 5.05 -3.98
CA THR A 67 2.26 6.39 -4.31
C THR A 67 3.38 7.43 -4.32
N SER A 68 4.25 7.40 -3.31
CA SER A 68 5.44 8.24 -3.20
C SER A 68 6.41 7.99 -4.36
N THR A 69 6.63 6.74 -4.72
CA THR A 69 7.50 6.36 -5.84
C THR A 69 6.93 6.80 -7.19
N CYS A 70 5.62 6.67 -7.40
CA CYS A 70 4.94 7.17 -8.59
C CYS A 70 5.02 8.69 -8.72
N ARG A 71 4.91 9.44 -7.62
CA ARG A 71 5.10 10.90 -7.64
C ARG A 71 6.50 11.30 -8.11
N ARG A 72 7.50 10.46 -7.87
CA ARG A 72 8.87 10.70 -8.33
C ARG A 72 9.08 10.28 -9.79
N GLY A 73 8.66 9.07 -10.18
CA GLY A 73 9.06 8.49 -11.47
C GLY A 73 7.95 7.82 -12.28
N GLY A 74 6.69 8.14 -11.98
CA GLY A 74 5.52 7.55 -12.64
C GLY A 74 5.28 6.08 -12.28
N ALA A 75 4.30 5.47 -12.94
CA ALA A 75 3.89 4.09 -12.70
C ALA A 75 4.99 3.07 -13.04
N GLU A 76 5.86 3.37 -14.00
CA GLU A 76 6.99 2.50 -14.35
C GLU A 76 7.95 2.35 -13.16
N LEU A 77 8.38 3.46 -12.55
CA LEU A 77 9.21 3.40 -11.33
C LEU A 77 8.42 2.81 -10.16
N GLY A 78 7.14 3.17 -10.01
CA GLY A 78 6.27 2.65 -8.96
C GLY A 78 6.14 1.13 -8.98
N SER A 79 6.04 0.52 -10.17
CA SER A 79 5.96 -0.94 -10.32
C SER A 79 7.15 -1.67 -9.69
N GLY A 80 8.31 -1.00 -9.59
CA GLY A 80 9.50 -1.53 -8.96
C GLY A 80 9.35 -1.81 -7.45
N VAL A 81 8.36 -1.23 -6.77
CA VAL A 81 8.01 -1.58 -5.37
C VAL A 81 7.66 -3.07 -5.24
N PHE A 82 7.18 -3.69 -6.32
CA PHE A 82 6.68 -5.06 -6.34
C PHE A 82 7.62 -6.04 -7.09
N THR A 83 8.84 -5.63 -7.45
CA THR A 83 9.78 -6.47 -8.21
C THR A 83 10.08 -7.78 -7.49
N ASP A 84 10.49 -7.71 -6.23
CA ASP A 84 10.84 -8.89 -5.45
C ASP A 84 9.60 -9.51 -4.80
N PRO A 85 9.43 -10.84 -4.89
CA PRO A 85 8.34 -11.52 -4.21
C PRO A 85 8.52 -11.41 -2.68
N PRO A 86 7.50 -10.98 -1.94
CA PRO A 86 7.53 -11.04 -0.48
C PRO A 86 7.77 -12.45 0.05
N ALA A 87 8.61 -12.61 1.08
CA ALA A 87 8.65 -13.87 1.84
C ALA A 87 7.31 -14.10 2.56
N PRO A 88 6.93 -15.37 2.88
CA PRO A 88 5.73 -15.63 3.66
C PRO A 88 5.74 -14.89 5.00
N THR A 89 4.65 -14.16 5.27
CA THR A 89 4.54 -13.33 6.48
C THR A 89 4.18 -14.13 7.73
N GLY A 90 3.79 -15.40 7.55
CA GLY A 90 3.15 -16.21 8.59
C GLY A 90 1.64 -15.99 8.71
N SER A 91 1.06 -15.05 7.95
CA SER A 91 -0.39 -14.82 7.83
C SER A 91 -0.82 -14.88 6.38
N VAL A 92 -1.65 -15.86 6.04
CA VAL A 92 -2.19 -16.03 4.67
C VAL A 92 -2.98 -14.80 4.24
N GLU A 93 -3.61 -14.11 5.18
CA GLU A 93 -4.33 -12.86 4.96
C GLU A 93 -3.42 -11.75 4.42
N LEU A 94 -2.28 -11.54 5.05
CA LEU A 94 -1.29 -10.54 4.63
C LEU A 94 -0.63 -10.92 3.31
N ASP A 95 -0.26 -12.19 3.16
CA ASP A 95 0.33 -12.70 1.92
C ASP A 95 -0.61 -12.55 0.72
N ALA A 96 -1.91 -12.79 0.92
CA ALA A 96 -2.95 -12.55 -0.06
C ALA A 96 -3.17 -11.04 -0.33
N ALA A 97 -3.04 -10.19 0.69
CA ALA A 97 -3.20 -8.74 0.57
C ALA A 97 -2.10 -8.09 -0.26
N PHE A 98 -0.83 -8.47 -0.07
CA PHE A 98 0.26 -7.96 -0.91
C PHE A 98 0.06 -8.33 -2.39
N ALA A 99 -0.37 -9.57 -2.67
CA ALA A 99 -0.69 -9.99 -4.02
C ALA A 99 -1.90 -9.25 -4.61
N ALA A 100 -2.95 -9.03 -3.81
CA ALA A 100 -4.11 -8.26 -4.21
C ALA A 100 -3.76 -6.80 -4.51
N LEU A 101 -2.93 -6.17 -3.69
CA LEU A 101 -2.50 -4.78 -3.84
C LEU A 101 -1.68 -4.60 -5.11
N ALA A 102 -0.68 -5.45 -5.35
CA ALA A 102 0.15 -5.40 -6.55
C ALA A 102 -0.70 -5.51 -7.83
N GLU A 103 -1.63 -6.48 -7.87
CA GLU A 103 -2.52 -6.65 -9.02
C GLU A 103 -3.51 -5.48 -9.19
N TYR A 104 -4.07 -4.98 -8.09
CA TYR A 104 -4.96 -3.82 -8.13
C TYR A 104 -4.28 -2.58 -8.69
N LEU A 105 -3.06 -2.28 -8.25
CA LEU A 105 -2.28 -1.14 -8.73
C LEU A 105 -1.82 -1.32 -10.18
N ALA A 106 -1.46 -2.54 -10.56
CA ALA A 106 -1.14 -2.89 -11.95
C ALA A 106 -2.32 -2.68 -12.90
N GLU A 107 -3.51 -3.15 -12.53
CA GLU A 107 -4.75 -2.91 -13.30
C GLU A 107 -5.09 -1.41 -13.38
N ARG A 108 -4.92 -0.68 -12.27
CA ARG A 108 -5.26 0.75 -12.19
C ARG A 108 -4.33 1.62 -13.02
N ASP A 109 -3.03 1.35 -12.96
CA ASP A 109 -1.99 2.25 -13.48
C ASP A 109 -1.32 1.72 -14.77
N GLY A 110 -1.80 0.59 -15.31
CA GLY A 110 -1.47 0.13 -16.66
C GLY A 110 -0.13 -0.57 -16.80
N TRP A 111 0.32 -1.29 -15.77
CA TRP A 111 1.53 -2.11 -15.80
C TRP A 111 1.22 -3.59 -15.57
N THR A 112 2.19 -4.48 -15.83
CA THR A 112 1.97 -5.94 -15.75
C THR A 112 2.18 -6.43 -14.31
N PRO A 113 1.18 -7.08 -13.67
CA PRO A 113 1.37 -7.63 -12.33
C PRO A 113 2.53 -8.63 -12.30
N PRO A 114 3.36 -8.68 -11.23
CA PRO A 114 4.45 -9.64 -11.15
C PRO A 114 3.91 -11.07 -11.04
N ALA A 115 4.65 -12.06 -11.56
CA ALA A 115 4.19 -13.44 -11.62
C ALA A 115 3.80 -14.03 -10.25
N TRP A 116 4.52 -13.64 -9.18
CA TRP A 116 4.26 -14.09 -7.81
C TRP A 116 2.88 -13.71 -7.28
N THR A 117 2.22 -12.70 -7.86
CA THR A 117 0.85 -12.33 -7.49
C THR A 117 -0.14 -13.43 -7.84
N SER A 118 0.18 -14.29 -8.80
CA SER A 118 -0.66 -15.40 -9.25
C SER A 118 -0.47 -16.69 -8.45
N ASP A 119 0.39 -16.67 -7.41
CA ASP A 119 0.60 -17.80 -6.53
C ASP A 119 -0.69 -18.20 -5.79
N ALA A 120 -1.16 -19.43 -6.00
CA ALA A 120 -2.44 -19.89 -5.47
C ALA A 120 -2.51 -19.91 -3.94
N TRP A 121 -1.37 -20.02 -3.25
CA TRP A 121 -1.30 -20.02 -1.79
C TRP A 121 -1.52 -18.64 -1.17
N ARG A 122 -1.38 -17.55 -1.95
CA ARG A 122 -1.66 -16.17 -1.53
C ARG A 122 -3.14 -15.84 -1.70
N SER A 123 -3.99 -16.66 -1.06
CA SER A 123 -5.44 -16.56 -1.11
C SER A 123 -6.07 -17.01 0.20
N VAL A 124 -7.02 -16.22 0.71
CA VAL A 124 -7.85 -16.57 1.86
C VAL A 124 -9.08 -17.38 1.43
N ALA A 125 -9.48 -17.28 0.17
CA ALA A 125 -10.64 -18.00 -0.36
C ALA A 125 -10.48 -19.52 -0.18
N PRO A 126 -11.54 -20.25 0.24
CA PRO A 126 -12.94 -19.82 0.31
C PRO A 126 -13.34 -19.10 1.62
N ALA A 127 -12.42 -18.91 2.56
CA ALA A 127 -12.70 -18.12 3.76
C ALA A 127 -12.79 -16.62 3.43
N VAL A 128 -13.27 -15.85 4.41
CA VAL A 128 -13.53 -14.41 4.28
C VAL A 128 -12.69 -13.67 5.30
N TRP A 129 -11.91 -12.69 4.83
CA TRP A 129 -11.18 -11.78 5.70
C TRP A 129 -11.61 -10.32 5.50
N TRP A 130 -11.93 -9.67 6.61
CA TRP A 130 -12.34 -8.26 6.69
C TRP A 130 -11.15 -7.43 7.17
N ALA A 131 -10.17 -7.19 6.29
CA ALA A 131 -8.83 -6.69 6.62
C ALA A 131 -8.80 -5.57 7.67
N SER A 132 -9.51 -4.47 7.41
CA SER A 132 -9.71 -3.39 8.39
C SER A 132 -11.14 -2.87 8.36
N THR A 133 -12.09 -3.71 7.96
CA THR A 133 -13.48 -3.32 7.67
C THR A 133 -14.37 -3.60 8.88
N PRO A 134 -14.82 -2.55 9.61
CA PRO A 134 -15.77 -2.73 10.71
C PRO A 134 -17.07 -3.36 10.21
N SER A 135 -17.79 -4.06 11.08
CA SER A 135 -19.05 -4.73 10.73
C SER A 135 -20.05 -3.80 10.04
N ILE A 136 -20.13 -2.55 10.50
CA ILE A 136 -21.01 -1.49 9.96
C ILE A 136 -20.70 -1.12 8.49
N HIS A 137 -19.52 -1.44 7.98
CA HIS A 137 -19.11 -1.11 6.60
C HIS A 137 -19.03 -2.34 5.70
N ARG A 138 -19.47 -3.52 6.17
CA ARG A 138 -19.34 -4.76 5.38
C ARG A 138 -20.20 -4.78 4.13
N GLU A 139 -21.42 -4.24 4.19
CA GLU A 139 -22.31 -4.12 3.03
C GLU A 139 -21.64 -3.26 1.95
N ILE A 140 -21.09 -2.11 2.33
CA ILE A 140 -20.32 -1.23 1.44
C ILE A 140 -19.12 -1.98 0.85
N ALA A 141 -18.35 -2.71 1.67
CA ALA A 141 -17.22 -3.48 1.19
C ALA A 141 -17.63 -4.59 0.20
N LEU A 142 -18.81 -5.21 0.36
CA LEU A 142 -19.30 -6.21 -0.59
C LEU A 142 -19.54 -5.62 -1.99
N GLU A 143 -19.96 -4.36 -2.04
CA GLU A 143 -20.22 -3.63 -3.29
C GLU A 143 -18.94 -3.07 -3.92
N GLU A 144 -18.08 -2.45 -3.10
CA GLU A 144 -16.97 -1.62 -3.58
C GLU A 144 -15.62 -2.35 -3.68
N SER A 145 -15.44 -3.51 -3.01
CA SER A 145 -14.12 -4.15 -2.91
C SER A 145 -13.50 -4.38 -4.29
N PRO A 146 -12.25 -3.95 -4.52
CA PRO A 146 -11.61 -4.14 -5.82
C PRO A 146 -11.53 -5.63 -6.17
N ARG A 147 -11.67 -5.94 -7.47
CA ARG A 147 -11.70 -7.33 -7.98
C ARG A 147 -10.49 -8.17 -7.50
N PRO A 148 -9.24 -7.67 -7.52
CA PRO A 148 -8.09 -8.46 -7.05
C PRO A 148 -8.12 -8.84 -5.57
N PHE A 149 -8.77 -8.04 -4.73
CA PHE A 149 -9.00 -8.36 -3.32
C PHE A 149 -10.12 -9.39 -3.17
N ARG A 150 -11.27 -9.17 -3.83
CA ARG A 150 -12.43 -10.08 -3.76
C ARG A 150 -12.08 -11.51 -4.16
N LYS A 151 -11.36 -11.68 -5.27
CA LYS A 151 -11.00 -13.02 -5.77
C LYS A 151 -10.09 -13.81 -4.81
N ARG A 152 -9.44 -13.13 -3.85
CA ARG A 152 -8.59 -13.73 -2.81
C ARG A 152 -9.30 -13.86 -1.46
N GLY A 153 -10.60 -13.58 -1.38
CA GLY A 153 -11.37 -13.65 -0.13
C GLY A 153 -11.20 -12.44 0.79
N ILE A 154 -10.65 -11.33 0.29
CA ILE A 154 -10.41 -10.11 1.07
C ILE A 154 -11.48 -9.07 0.74
N TRP A 155 -12.09 -8.51 1.78
CA TRP A 155 -13.15 -7.51 1.64
C TRP A 155 -12.79 -6.21 2.37
N ILE A 156 -12.75 -5.13 1.59
CA ILE A 156 -12.37 -3.80 2.04
C ILE A 156 -13.13 -2.70 1.28
N THR A 157 -13.46 -1.61 1.96
CA THR A 157 -14.01 -0.43 1.30
C THR A 157 -12.93 0.33 0.55
N LEU A 158 -13.29 1.11 -0.48
CA LEU A 158 -12.30 1.98 -1.14
C LEU A 158 -11.72 3.00 -0.16
N SER A 159 -12.53 3.50 0.78
CA SER A 159 -12.07 4.38 1.86
C SER A 159 -11.07 3.73 2.81
N GLY A 160 -11.19 2.41 3.05
CA GLY A 160 -10.23 1.64 3.86
C GLY A 160 -8.89 1.45 3.16
N LEU A 161 -8.88 1.48 1.83
CA LEU A 161 -7.67 1.45 1.01
C LEU A 161 -7.08 2.86 0.80
N ALA A 162 -7.92 3.90 0.78
CA ALA A 162 -7.51 5.29 0.58
C ALA A 162 -6.91 5.96 1.84
N ARG A 163 -7.10 5.37 3.03
CA ARG A 163 -6.44 5.80 4.27
C ARG A 163 -5.04 5.18 4.34
N ALA A 164 -4.16 5.68 3.49
CA ALA A 164 -2.72 5.54 3.63
C ALA A 164 -2.19 6.97 3.90
#